data_AF-A0A966VTH4-F1
#
_entry.id   AF-A0A966VTH4-F1
#
_cell.length_a   1.000
_cell.length_b   1.000
_cell.length_c   1.000
_cell.angle_alpha   90.00
_cell.angle_beta   90.00
_cell.angle_gamma   90.00
#
_symmetry.space_group_name_H-M   'P 1'
#
loop_
_entity.id
_entity.type
_entity.pdbx_description
1 polymer ?
#
loop_
_entity_poly.entity_id
_entity_poly.type
_entity_poly.pdbx_seq_one_letter_code
_entity_poly.pdbx_strand_id
1 'polypeptide(L)'
;DLSRVHAWNQEFVSSSAEGRRYEQVAAEIERALAFMRACGVDTESNSALHEVDVFTSHEALILGYEESLTRQDSLTGGWYDCSAHMLWVGERTRQLDGAHIEFLRGVGNPIGVKIGPSTTADYVLSLCETLNPARVPGRLTLISRMGVDKVDAALRPLLRAVRDAGHPVVWACDPMHANTFTADNGRKTRHFDDILREIVGFVGAHRAEGTWPGGIHIELTGENVTECLGGVEAVSQDDLDTRYESVCDPRLNARQSLDLAFHVAELIRNKA
;
A
#
# COMPACT_ATOMS: atom_id res chain seq x y z
N ASP A 1 -11.87 12.25 12.83
CA ASP A 1 -12.02 13.67 13.14
C ASP A 1 -10.70 14.43 13.01
N LEU A 2 -10.58 15.24 11.96
CA LEU A 2 -9.38 16.07 11.71
C LEU A 2 -9.10 17.09 12.82
N SER A 3 -10.10 17.50 13.60
CA SER A 3 -9.90 18.38 14.76
C SER A 3 -9.11 17.72 15.89
N ARG A 4 -9.01 16.38 15.88
CA ARG A 4 -8.28 15.58 16.87
C ARG A 4 -6.89 15.16 16.42
N VAL A 5 -6.38 15.72 15.31
CA VAL A 5 -5.05 15.38 14.77
C VAL A 5 -3.95 15.54 15.83
N HIS A 6 -4.01 16.58 16.65
CA HIS A 6 -3.06 16.76 17.76
C HIS A 6 -3.14 15.65 18.81
N ALA A 7 -4.34 15.12 19.09
CA ALA A 7 -4.58 14.10 20.12
C ALA A 7 -4.07 12.70 19.74
N TRP A 8 -4.02 12.38 18.44
CA TRP A 8 -3.56 11.06 17.97
C TRP A 8 -2.07 10.80 18.21
N ASN A 9 -1.29 11.86 18.47
CA ASN A 9 0.16 11.78 18.55
C ASN A 9 0.77 12.43 19.80
N GLN A 10 -0.02 12.86 20.79
CA GLN A 10 0.54 13.51 21.99
C GLN A 10 1.49 12.61 22.81
N GLU A 11 1.36 11.28 22.75
CA GLU A 11 2.34 10.36 23.38
C GLU A 11 3.63 10.20 22.54
N PHE A 12 3.59 10.47 21.24
CA PHE A 12 4.72 10.32 20.31
C PHE A 12 5.60 11.58 20.21
N VAL A 13 5.02 12.76 20.40
CA VAL A 13 5.57 14.05 19.93
C VAL A 13 6.54 14.74 20.90
N SER A 14 6.53 14.42 22.20
CA SER A 14 7.14 15.32 23.21
C SER A 14 8.67 15.44 23.19
N SER A 15 9.42 14.60 22.45
CA SER A 15 10.90 14.68 22.41
C SER A 15 11.61 14.27 21.11
N SER A 16 10.92 13.74 20.09
CA SER A 16 11.55 13.23 18.86
C SER A 16 11.60 14.27 17.73
N ALA A 17 12.45 14.05 16.72
CA ALA A 17 12.53 14.95 15.55
C ALA A 17 11.28 14.86 14.66
N GLU A 18 10.64 13.71 14.67
CA GLU A 18 9.43 13.35 13.95
C GLU A 18 8.21 13.94 14.64
N GLY A 19 8.24 14.01 15.98
CA GLY A 19 7.27 14.80 16.75
C GLY A 19 7.20 16.24 16.26
N ARG A 20 8.36 16.86 15.99
CA ARG A 20 8.42 18.22 15.41
C ARG A 20 7.88 18.28 13.98
N ARG A 21 8.17 17.31 13.12
CA ARG A 21 7.61 17.23 11.76
C ARG A 21 6.09 17.07 11.79
N TYR A 22 5.59 16.21 12.69
CA TYR A 22 4.16 16.02 12.88
C TYR A 22 3.46 17.27 13.38
N GLU A 23 4.05 17.95 14.37
CA GLU A 23 3.51 19.20 14.89
C GLU A 23 3.35 20.26 13.79
N GLN A 24 4.30 20.33 12.85
CA GLN A 24 4.20 21.24 11.70
C GLN A 24 3.00 20.90 10.81
N VAL A 25 2.78 19.61 10.48
CA VAL A 25 1.64 19.18 9.67
C VAL A 25 0.32 19.38 10.41
N ALA A 26 0.26 19.05 11.70
CA ALA A 26 -0.91 19.27 12.53
C ALA A 26 -1.28 20.76 12.61
N ALA A 27 -0.29 21.65 12.77
CA ALA A 27 -0.48 23.09 12.72
C ALA A 27 -0.89 23.60 11.32
N GLU A 28 -0.41 23.00 10.23
CA GLU A 28 -0.89 23.29 8.87
C GLU A 28 -2.37 22.90 8.68
N ILE A 29 -2.77 21.72 9.17
CA ILE A 29 -4.17 21.26 9.14
C ILE A 29 -5.05 22.20 9.96
N GLU A 30 -4.63 22.58 11.16
CA GLU A 30 -5.38 23.51 12.00
C GLU A 30 -5.56 24.88 11.32
N ARG A 31 -4.51 25.41 10.69
CA ARG A 31 -4.59 26.64 9.90
C ARG A 31 -5.54 26.50 8.71
N ALA A 32 -5.53 25.37 8.01
CA ALA A 32 -6.44 25.11 6.90
C ALA A 32 -7.90 25.05 7.37
N LEU A 33 -8.19 24.36 8.47
CA LEU A 33 -9.53 24.32 9.07
C LEU A 33 -10.00 25.71 9.54
N ALA A 34 -9.10 26.50 10.15
CA ALA A 34 -9.40 27.87 10.53
C ALA A 34 -9.68 28.77 9.31
N PHE A 35 -8.95 28.59 8.20
CA PHE A 35 -9.20 29.30 6.95
C PHE A 35 -10.55 28.92 6.35
N MET A 36 -10.91 27.64 6.32
CA MET A 36 -12.23 27.18 5.86
C MET A 36 -13.36 27.84 6.66
N ARG A 37 -13.23 27.88 8.00
CA ARG A 37 -14.17 28.61 8.87
C ARG A 37 -14.25 30.11 8.52
N ALA A 38 -13.10 30.76 8.33
CA ALA A 38 -13.05 32.18 7.97
C ALA A 38 -13.71 32.48 6.61
N CYS A 39 -13.69 31.52 5.68
CA CYS A 39 -14.38 31.59 4.40
C CYS A 39 -15.88 31.24 4.48
N GLY A 40 -16.42 30.95 5.67
CA GLY A 40 -17.84 30.63 5.87
C GLY A 40 -18.20 29.17 5.58
N VAL A 41 -17.22 28.27 5.49
CA VAL A 41 -17.48 26.83 5.45
C VAL A 41 -17.85 26.37 6.84
N ASP A 42 -19.01 25.73 6.98
CA ASP A 42 -19.39 25.07 8.23
C ASP A 42 -18.50 23.84 8.42
N THR A 43 -17.53 23.96 9.32
CA THR A 43 -16.61 22.86 9.64
C THR A 43 -17.12 21.95 10.74
N GLU A 44 -18.25 22.24 11.38
CA GLU A 44 -18.79 21.46 12.52
C GLU A 44 -19.84 20.46 12.06
N SER A 45 -20.68 20.82 11.08
CA SER A 45 -21.71 19.91 10.54
C SER A 45 -21.26 19.12 9.31
N ASN A 46 -20.08 19.44 8.75
CA ASN A 46 -19.58 18.78 7.56
C ASN A 46 -18.92 17.43 7.89
N SER A 47 -19.69 16.35 7.73
CA SER A 47 -19.24 14.98 8.02
C SER A 47 -17.95 14.59 7.29
N ALA A 48 -17.68 15.13 6.10
CA ALA A 48 -16.45 14.87 5.36
C ALA A 48 -15.17 15.36 6.07
N LEU A 49 -15.28 16.24 7.07
CA LEU A 49 -14.15 16.68 7.92
C LEU A 49 -13.99 15.83 9.20
N HIS A 50 -15.03 15.07 9.56
CA HIS A 50 -15.08 14.32 10.82
C HIS A 50 -14.96 12.81 10.63
N GLU A 51 -15.35 12.31 9.46
CA GLU A 51 -15.41 10.90 9.10
C GLU A 51 -14.40 10.54 8.02
N VAL A 52 -14.02 9.26 7.96
CA VAL A 52 -13.18 8.69 6.91
C VAL A 52 -13.75 7.34 6.52
N ASP A 53 -13.72 7.03 5.23
CA ASP A 53 -14.01 5.69 4.76
C ASP A 53 -12.79 4.80 4.93
N VAL A 54 -12.98 3.66 5.57
CA VAL A 54 -11.95 2.61 5.71
C VAL A 54 -12.48 1.34 5.05
N PHE A 55 -11.76 0.89 4.03
CA PHE A 55 -12.09 -0.32 3.28
C PHE A 55 -11.22 -1.49 3.73
N THR A 56 -11.74 -2.69 3.54
CA THR A 56 -11.06 -3.95 3.87
C THR A 56 -10.54 -4.65 2.62
N SER A 57 -9.41 -5.33 2.76
CA SER A 57 -8.84 -6.18 1.72
C SER A 57 -8.03 -7.34 2.28
N HIS A 58 -7.99 -8.46 1.57
CA HIS A 58 -7.10 -9.58 1.83
C HIS A 58 -6.69 -10.30 0.54
N GLU A 59 -5.69 -11.18 0.64
CA GLU A 59 -5.34 -12.09 -0.45
C GLU A 59 -6.45 -13.12 -0.61
N ALA A 60 -7.09 -13.16 -1.77
CA ALA A 60 -8.07 -14.19 -2.11
C ALA A 60 -7.33 -15.52 -2.29
N LEU A 61 -7.02 -16.20 -1.20
CA LEU A 61 -6.12 -17.36 -1.20
C LEU A 61 -6.89 -18.68 -1.03
N ILE A 62 -7.78 -18.74 -0.04
CA ILE A 62 -8.56 -19.93 0.29
C ILE A 62 -9.88 -19.87 -0.48
N LEU A 63 -9.87 -20.33 -1.73
CA LEU A 63 -11.01 -20.15 -2.65
C LEU A 63 -12.34 -20.74 -2.13
N GLY A 64 -12.32 -21.80 -1.31
CA GLY A 64 -13.55 -22.30 -0.68
C GLY A 64 -14.17 -21.32 0.33
N TYR A 65 -13.36 -20.49 0.98
CA TYR A 65 -13.82 -19.39 1.83
C TYR A 65 -14.38 -18.24 0.96
N GLU A 66 -13.64 -17.82 -0.05
CA GLU A 66 -14.04 -16.74 -0.97
C GLU A 66 -15.35 -17.07 -1.72
N GLU A 67 -15.47 -18.27 -2.27
CA GLU A 67 -16.70 -18.75 -2.93
C GLU A 67 -17.90 -18.71 -1.96
N SER A 68 -17.70 -19.15 -0.71
CA SER A 68 -18.76 -19.16 0.30
C SER A 68 -19.27 -17.76 0.69
N LEU A 69 -18.49 -16.71 0.43
CA LEU A 69 -18.82 -15.31 0.71
C LEU A 69 -19.17 -14.51 -0.56
N THR A 70 -19.12 -15.13 -1.73
CA THR A 70 -19.56 -14.54 -2.99
C THR A 70 -21.09 -14.47 -3.09
N ARG A 71 -21.62 -13.29 -3.40
CA ARG A 71 -23.05 -13.00 -3.48
C ARG A 71 -23.38 -12.34 -4.81
N GLN A 72 -24.61 -12.56 -5.26
CA GLN A 72 -25.15 -11.83 -6.39
C GLN A 72 -25.83 -10.55 -5.89
N ASP A 73 -25.42 -9.40 -6.43
CA ASP A 73 -26.04 -8.12 -6.16
C ASP A 73 -27.47 -8.10 -6.72
N SER A 74 -28.43 -7.66 -5.90
CA SER A 74 -29.86 -7.74 -6.22
C SER A 74 -30.33 -6.70 -7.24
N LEU A 75 -29.56 -5.63 -7.48
CA LEU A 75 -29.91 -4.54 -8.38
C LEU A 75 -29.31 -4.75 -9.78
N THR A 76 -28.09 -5.24 -9.84
CA THR A 76 -27.28 -5.38 -11.06
C THR A 76 -27.19 -6.82 -11.56
N GLY A 77 -27.43 -7.80 -10.69
CA GLY A 77 -27.21 -9.22 -11.00
C GLY A 77 -25.73 -9.62 -11.09
N GLY A 78 -24.80 -8.70 -10.80
CA GLY A 78 -23.36 -8.97 -10.78
C GLY A 78 -22.93 -9.79 -9.57
N TRP A 79 -21.88 -10.57 -9.71
CA TRP A 79 -21.29 -11.31 -8.59
C TRP A 79 -20.25 -10.45 -7.88
N TYR A 80 -20.26 -10.43 -6.56
CA TYR A 80 -19.25 -9.79 -5.73
C TYR A 80 -18.82 -10.76 -4.66
N ASP A 81 -17.52 -10.86 -4.43
CA ASP A 81 -17.04 -11.50 -3.22
C ASP A 81 -17.23 -10.53 -2.05
N CYS A 82 -18.14 -10.84 -1.14
CA CYS A 82 -18.47 -9.99 0.00
C CYS A 82 -17.59 -10.29 1.23
N SER A 83 -16.50 -11.05 1.07
CA SER A 83 -15.49 -11.24 2.12
C SER A 83 -14.70 -9.96 2.42
N ALA A 84 -14.47 -9.12 1.42
CA ALA A 84 -13.81 -7.83 1.53
C ALA A 84 -14.20 -6.87 0.39
N HIS A 85 -13.82 -5.59 0.51
CA HIS A 85 -14.09 -4.61 -0.54
C HIS A 85 -13.17 -4.81 -1.75
N MET A 86 -11.89 -5.07 -1.49
CA MET A 86 -10.86 -5.31 -2.50
C MET A 86 -10.17 -6.64 -2.21
N LEU A 87 -9.88 -7.40 -3.27
CA LEU A 87 -9.17 -8.67 -3.16
C LEU A 87 -7.91 -8.65 -4.00
N TRP A 88 -6.87 -9.37 -3.60
CA TRP A 88 -5.69 -9.55 -4.46
C TRP A 88 -5.25 -11.00 -4.64
N VAL A 89 -4.53 -11.25 -5.74
CA VAL A 89 -3.81 -12.50 -5.98
C VAL A 89 -2.33 -12.31 -5.66
N GLY A 90 -1.77 -13.24 -4.88
CA GLY A 90 -0.37 -13.25 -4.51
C GLY A 90 0.57 -13.67 -5.65
N GLU A 91 1.88 -13.48 -5.43
CA GLU A 91 2.92 -13.81 -6.42
C GLU A 91 2.91 -15.30 -6.81
N ARG A 92 2.49 -16.18 -5.89
CA ARG A 92 2.57 -17.64 -6.06
C ARG A 92 1.31 -18.25 -6.67
N THR A 93 0.24 -17.47 -6.77
CA THR A 93 -1.11 -17.91 -7.17
C THR A 93 -1.61 -17.18 -8.44
N ARG A 94 -0.76 -16.40 -9.09
CA ARG A 94 -1.10 -15.58 -10.27
C ARG A 94 -0.90 -16.26 -11.62
N GLN A 95 -0.98 -17.58 -11.71
CA GLN A 95 -0.93 -18.27 -13.00
C GLN A 95 -2.12 -17.79 -13.86
N LEU A 96 -1.88 -17.37 -15.11
CA LEU A 96 -2.92 -16.74 -15.96
C LEU A 96 -4.11 -17.67 -16.21
N ASP A 97 -3.85 -18.97 -16.30
CA ASP A 97 -4.83 -20.06 -16.45
C ASP A 97 -5.18 -20.72 -15.10
N GLY A 98 -4.76 -20.13 -13.99
CA GLY A 98 -4.97 -20.63 -12.64
C GLY A 98 -6.32 -20.25 -12.04
N ALA A 99 -6.70 -21.00 -11.00
CA ALA A 99 -8.00 -20.86 -10.34
C ALA A 99 -8.23 -19.47 -9.71
N HIS A 100 -7.19 -18.85 -9.14
CA HIS A 100 -7.30 -17.53 -8.51
C HIS A 100 -7.58 -16.40 -9.51
N ILE A 101 -6.93 -16.45 -10.68
CA ILE A 101 -7.19 -15.50 -11.76
C ILE A 101 -8.60 -15.71 -12.31
N GLU A 102 -9.02 -16.97 -12.51
CA GLU A 102 -10.39 -17.28 -12.96
C GLU A 102 -11.45 -16.80 -11.96
N PHE A 103 -11.22 -17.00 -10.66
CA PHE A 103 -12.13 -16.55 -9.62
C PHE A 103 -12.29 -15.02 -9.64
N LEU A 104 -11.18 -14.26 -9.61
CA LEU A 104 -11.24 -12.80 -9.61
C LEU A 104 -11.71 -12.20 -10.95
N ARG A 105 -11.61 -12.94 -12.05
CA ARG A 105 -12.19 -12.54 -13.34
C ARG A 105 -13.71 -12.44 -13.28
N GLY A 106 -14.36 -13.26 -12.44
CA GLY A 106 -15.82 -13.36 -12.35
C GLY A 106 -16.51 -12.40 -11.38
N VAL A 107 -15.79 -11.82 -10.42
CA VAL A 107 -16.36 -10.95 -9.36
C VAL A 107 -16.26 -9.47 -9.72
N GLY A 108 -17.12 -8.62 -9.16
CA GLY A 108 -17.25 -7.19 -9.44
C GLY A 108 -16.34 -6.28 -8.59
N ASN A 109 -15.67 -6.83 -7.57
CA ASN A 109 -14.75 -6.10 -6.70
C ASN A 109 -13.62 -5.39 -7.48
N PRO A 110 -13.08 -4.25 -7.00
CA PRO A 110 -11.71 -3.87 -7.34
C PRO A 110 -10.75 -5.00 -6.97
N ILE A 111 -9.80 -5.30 -7.85
CA ILE A 111 -8.89 -6.42 -7.67
C ILE A 111 -7.43 -6.00 -7.84
N GLY A 112 -6.54 -6.75 -7.20
CA GLY A 112 -5.11 -6.52 -7.23
C GLY A 112 -4.34 -7.76 -7.62
N VAL A 113 -3.15 -7.58 -8.18
CA VAL A 113 -2.23 -8.69 -8.45
C VAL A 113 -0.83 -8.26 -8.07
N LYS A 114 -0.18 -9.07 -7.22
CA LYS A 114 1.23 -8.89 -6.89
C LYS A 114 2.07 -9.21 -8.12
N ILE A 115 3.05 -8.36 -8.44
CA ILE A 115 4.02 -8.60 -9.52
C ILE A 115 5.44 -8.44 -9.00
N GLY A 116 6.23 -9.49 -9.15
CA GLY A 116 7.65 -9.52 -8.78
C GLY A 116 8.61 -9.18 -9.93
N PRO A 117 9.92 -9.17 -9.66
CA PRO A 117 10.95 -8.72 -10.60
C PRO A 117 11.17 -9.63 -11.82
N SER A 118 10.63 -10.85 -11.81
CA SER A 118 10.66 -11.77 -12.95
C SER A 118 9.47 -11.59 -13.91
N THR A 119 8.59 -10.64 -13.63
CA THR A 119 7.38 -10.39 -14.42
C THR A 119 7.74 -9.77 -15.78
N THR A 120 7.14 -10.25 -16.86
CA THR A 120 7.36 -9.76 -18.22
C THR A 120 6.24 -8.83 -18.67
N ALA A 121 6.52 -7.97 -19.65
CA ALA A 121 5.52 -7.09 -20.26
C ALA A 121 4.34 -7.89 -20.85
N ASP A 122 4.63 -8.93 -21.63
CA ASP A 122 3.61 -9.79 -22.26
C ASP A 122 2.65 -10.42 -21.25
N TYR A 123 3.20 -10.89 -20.12
CA TYR A 123 2.39 -11.43 -19.03
C TYR A 123 1.47 -10.36 -18.43
N VAL A 124 1.99 -9.16 -18.14
CA VAL A 124 1.18 -8.08 -17.53
C VAL A 124 0.09 -7.61 -18.48
N LEU A 125 0.38 -7.51 -19.78
CA LEU A 125 -0.63 -7.16 -20.78
C LEU A 125 -1.72 -8.22 -20.86
N SER A 126 -1.34 -9.50 -20.88
CA SER A 126 -2.30 -10.61 -20.85
C SER A 126 -3.14 -10.60 -19.57
N LEU A 127 -2.53 -10.30 -18.43
CA LEU A 127 -3.23 -10.15 -17.16
C LEU A 127 -4.26 -9.00 -17.20
N CYS A 128 -3.90 -7.86 -17.79
CA CYS A 128 -4.79 -6.72 -17.94
C CYS A 128 -5.99 -7.04 -18.84
N GLU A 129 -5.77 -7.74 -19.96
CA GLU A 129 -6.85 -8.19 -20.85
C GLU A 129 -7.76 -9.23 -20.16
N THR A 130 -7.19 -10.14 -19.35
CA THR A 130 -7.98 -11.14 -18.61
C THR A 130 -8.84 -10.51 -17.50
N LEU A 131 -8.26 -9.65 -16.68
CA LEU A 131 -8.89 -9.16 -15.44
C LEU A 131 -9.62 -7.80 -15.59
N ASN A 132 -9.32 -7.04 -16.64
CA ASN A 132 -9.98 -5.78 -16.94
C ASN A 132 -10.19 -5.58 -18.46
N PRO A 133 -10.86 -6.51 -19.15
CA PRO A 133 -11.08 -6.45 -20.60
C PRO A 133 -11.86 -5.20 -21.04
N ALA A 134 -12.78 -4.74 -20.17
CA ALA A 134 -13.57 -3.53 -20.42
C ALA A 134 -12.80 -2.23 -20.13
N ARG A 135 -11.54 -2.31 -19.67
CA ARG A 135 -10.66 -1.17 -19.38
C ARG A 135 -11.33 -0.15 -18.45
N VAL A 136 -11.98 -0.65 -17.40
CA VAL A 136 -12.59 0.19 -16.36
C VAL A 136 -11.48 0.77 -15.47
N PRO A 137 -11.33 2.11 -15.38
CA PRO A 137 -10.33 2.70 -14.49
C PRO A 137 -10.54 2.30 -13.03
N GLY A 138 -9.46 1.94 -12.34
CA GLY A 138 -9.51 1.53 -10.93
C GLY A 138 -9.94 0.08 -10.69
N ARG A 139 -10.37 -0.66 -11.72
CA ARG A 139 -10.73 -2.08 -11.59
C ARG A 139 -9.55 -2.97 -11.20
N LEU A 140 -8.38 -2.76 -11.82
CA LEU A 140 -7.19 -3.57 -11.61
C LEU A 140 -6.06 -2.73 -10.99
N THR A 141 -5.50 -3.23 -9.89
CA THR A 141 -4.30 -2.70 -9.26
C THR A 141 -3.12 -3.65 -9.47
N LEU A 142 -2.04 -3.15 -10.07
CA LEU A 142 -0.77 -3.88 -10.16
C LEU A 142 0.10 -3.50 -8.97
N ILE A 143 0.35 -4.47 -8.09
CA ILE A 143 1.05 -4.27 -6.82
C ILE A 143 2.51 -4.73 -6.99
N SER A 144 3.43 -3.81 -7.26
CA SER A 144 4.84 -4.13 -7.53
C SER A 144 5.62 -4.41 -6.25
N ARG A 145 6.29 -5.57 -6.20
CA ARG A 145 7.21 -5.96 -5.11
C ARG A 145 8.54 -6.40 -5.71
N MET A 146 9.31 -5.43 -6.18
CA MET A 146 10.49 -5.68 -7.01
C MET A 146 11.75 -5.91 -6.17
N GLY A 147 11.80 -5.32 -4.99
CA GLY A 147 12.99 -5.21 -4.16
C GLY A 147 13.80 -3.96 -4.51
N VAL A 148 14.42 -3.36 -3.51
CA VAL A 148 15.14 -2.08 -3.62
C VAL A 148 16.16 -2.05 -4.77
N ASP A 149 16.89 -3.14 -4.98
CA ASP A 149 17.95 -3.19 -6.00
C ASP A 149 17.44 -3.34 -7.43
N LYS A 150 16.18 -3.78 -7.59
CA LYS A 150 15.62 -4.16 -8.90
C LYS A 150 14.50 -3.26 -9.36
N VAL A 151 13.88 -2.49 -8.47
CA VAL A 151 12.66 -1.72 -8.76
C VAL A 151 12.80 -0.84 -10.00
N ASP A 152 13.89 -0.07 -10.14
CA ASP A 152 14.03 0.83 -11.29
C ASP A 152 14.13 0.05 -12.62
N ALA A 153 15.04 -0.93 -12.69
CA ALA A 153 15.29 -1.67 -13.92
C ALA A 153 14.12 -2.60 -14.31
N ALA A 154 13.48 -3.25 -13.33
CA ALA A 154 12.44 -4.25 -13.58
C ALA A 154 11.06 -3.61 -13.80
N LEU A 155 10.74 -2.51 -13.13
CA LEU A 155 9.40 -1.90 -13.20
C LEU A 155 9.19 -1.09 -14.47
N ARG A 156 10.21 -0.34 -14.91
CA ARG A 156 10.08 0.60 -16.05
C ARG A 156 9.57 -0.05 -17.35
N PRO A 157 10.06 -1.22 -17.78
CA PRO A 157 9.51 -1.89 -18.97
C PRO A 157 8.02 -2.24 -18.84
N LEU A 158 7.56 -2.60 -17.63
CA LEU A 158 6.16 -2.93 -17.37
C LEU A 158 5.28 -1.68 -17.41
N LEU A 159 5.72 -0.59 -16.77
CA LEU A 159 5.03 0.70 -16.81
C LEU A 159 4.82 1.17 -18.25
N ARG A 160 5.89 1.12 -19.05
CA ARG A 160 5.87 1.51 -20.46
C ARG A 160 4.87 0.67 -21.25
N ALA A 161 4.95 -0.66 -21.14
CA ALA A 161 4.08 -1.56 -21.89
C ALA A 161 2.60 -1.33 -21.56
N VAL A 162 2.24 -1.24 -20.28
CA VAL A 162 0.85 -1.04 -19.83
C VAL A 162 0.32 0.33 -20.27
N ARG A 163 1.15 1.38 -20.15
CA ARG A 163 0.81 2.74 -20.60
C ARG A 163 0.58 2.77 -22.11
N ASP A 164 1.50 2.22 -22.89
CA ASP A 164 1.44 2.25 -24.36
C ASP A 164 0.27 1.40 -24.89
N ALA A 165 -0.07 0.31 -24.19
CA ALA A 165 -1.26 -0.50 -24.46
C ALA A 165 -2.57 0.16 -23.97
N GLY A 166 -2.52 1.27 -23.22
CA GLY A 166 -3.69 2.02 -22.79
C GLY A 166 -4.55 1.34 -21.71
N HIS A 167 -3.96 0.51 -20.85
CA HIS A 167 -4.69 -0.12 -19.74
C HIS A 167 -4.76 0.81 -18.51
N PRO A 168 -5.96 1.14 -17.99
CA PRO A 168 -6.11 2.11 -16.90
C PRO A 168 -6.00 1.44 -15.53
N VAL A 169 -4.84 0.84 -15.26
CA VAL A 169 -4.55 0.19 -13.97
C VAL A 169 -4.14 1.22 -12.92
N VAL A 170 -4.33 0.86 -11.65
CA VAL A 170 -3.67 1.54 -10.52
C VAL A 170 -2.32 0.84 -10.27
N TRP A 171 -1.27 1.61 -10.05
CA TRP A 171 0.03 1.06 -9.63
C TRP A 171 0.22 1.29 -8.13
N ALA A 172 0.52 0.23 -7.39
CA ALA A 172 0.85 0.31 -5.97
C ALA A 172 2.22 -0.31 -5.70
N CYS A 173 3.00 0.30 -4.81
CA CYS A 173 4.28 -0.23 -4.35
C CYS A 173 4.07 -1.10 -3.10
N ASP A 174 4.51 -2.34 -3.15
CA ASP A 174 4.71 -3.20 -1.98
C ASP A 174 6.23 -3.31 -1.71
N PRO A 175 6.77 -2.40 -0.87
CA PRO A 175 8.19 -2.35 -0.56
C PRO A 175 8.61 -3.37 0.50
N MET A 176 7.73 -4.28 0.89
CA MET A 176 7.93 -5.15 2.05
C MET A 176 8.42 -6.53 1.59
N HIS A 177 7.64 -7.18 0.74
CA HIS A 177 7.77 -8.62 0.49
C HIS A 177 9.01 -9.04 -0.30
N ALA A 178 9.70 -8.11 -0.97
CA ALA A 178 10.91 -8.40 -1.73
C ALA A 178 12.20 -7.98 -0.99
N ASN A 179 12.07 -7.25 0.13
CA ASN A 179 13.19 -6.80 0.96
C ASN A 179 13.34 -7.62 2.26
N THR A 180 12.65 -8.75 2.36
CA THR A 180 12.81 -9.69 3.49
C THR A 180 14.11 -10.46 3.37
N PHE A 181 14.87 -10.51 4.45
CA PHE A 181 16.05 -11.37 4.61
C PHE A 181 16.03 -12.05 5.98
N THR A 182 16.93 -13.01 6.20
CA THR A 182 17.06 -13.70 7.49
C THR A 182 18.28 -13.15 8.23
N ALA A 183 18.07 -12.63 9.44
CA ALA A 183 19.14 -12.15 10.32
C ALA A 183 19.93 -13.31 10.95
N ASP A 184 21.05 -12.99 11.60
CA ASP A 184 21.98 -13.99 12.15
C ASP A 184 21.35 -14.86 13.26
N ASN A 185 20.35 -14.35 13.97
CA ASN A 185 19.55 -15.09 14.95
C ASN A 185 18.44 -15.97 14.32
N GLY A 186 18.37 -16.05 12.99
CA GLY A 186 17.39 -16.86 12.25
C GLY A 186 16.02 -16.22 12.09
N ARG A 187 15.79 -15.01 12.64
CA ARG A 187 14.55 -14.25 12.43
C ARG A 187 14.53 -13.67 11.01
N LYS A 188 13.36 -13.75 10.37
CA LYS A 188 13.12 -12.93 9.17
C LYS A 188 12.98 -11.48 9.61
N THR A 189 13.59 -10.57 8.87
CA THR A 189 13.46 -9.13 9.12
C THR A 189 13.56 -8.36 7.79
N ARG A 190 13.38 -7.05 7.88
CA ARG A 190 13.47 -6.10 6.76
C ARG A 190 14.18 -4.85 7.30
N HIS A 191 14.99 -4.20 6.47
CA HIS A 191 15.54 -2.89 6.81
C HIS A 191 14.56 -1.80 6.40
N PHE A 192 14.22 -0.90 7.34
CA PHE A 192 13.38 0.26 7.08
C PHE A 192 13.91 1.14 5.94
N ASP A 193 15.23 1.31 5.84
CA ASP A 193 15.84 2.11 4.78
C ASP A 193 15.66 1.48 3.40
N ASP A 194 15.69 0.15 3.28
CA ASP A 194 15.46 -0.54 2.01
C ASP A 194 13.99 -0.46 1.59
N ILE A 195 13.07 -0.55 2.55
CA ILE A 195 11.64 -0.29 2.33
C ILE A 195 11.44 1.11 1.75
N LEU A 196 12.03 2.14 2.36
CA LEU A 196 11.98 3.52 1.86
C LEU A 196 12.59 3.66 0.47
N ARG A 197 13.77 3.08 0.25
CA ARG A 197 14.48 3.16 -1.03
C ARG A 197 13.72 2.48 -2.16
N GLU A 198 12.99 1.39 -1.92
CA GLU A 198 12.11 0.79 -2.94
C GLU A 198 10.97 1.75 -3.32
N ILE A 199 10.35 2.45 -2.36
CA ILE A 199 9.32 3.45 -2.66
C ILE A 199 9.90 4.61 -3.47
N VAL A 200 11.11 5.10 -3.12
CA VAL A 200 11.81 6.14 -3.89
C VAL A 200 12.05 5.66 -5.33
N GLY A 201 12.53 4.43 -5.50
CA GLY A 201 12.74 3.82 -6.82
C GLY A 201 11.44 3.64 -7.60
N PHE A 202 10.35 3.25 -6.95
CA PHE A 202 9.01 3.16 -7.55
C PHE A 202 8.53 4.51 -8.08
N VAL A 203 8.61 5.57 -7.28
CA VAL A 203 8.24 6.93 -7.71
C VAL A 203 9.18 7.42 -8.82
N GLY A 204 10.48 7.14 -8.74
CA GLY A 204 11.46 7.44 -9.77
C GLY A 204 11.13 6.79 -11.12
N ALA A 205 10.82 5.49 -11.10
CA ALA A 205 10.40 4.73 -12.29
C ALA A 205 9.13 5.32 -12.92
N HIS A 206 8.13 5.67 -12.11
CA HIS A 206 6.91 6.33 -12.56
C HIS A 206 7.18 7.67 -13.26
N ARG A 207 8.02 8.52 -12.66
CA ARG A 207 8.43 9.80 -13.25
C ARG A 207 9.16 9.59 -14.58
N ALA A 208 10.11 8.66 -14.62
CA ALA A 208 10.89 8.36 -15.82
C ALA A 208 10.02 7.87 -16.99
N GLU A 209 8.93 7.15 -16.70
CA GLU A 209 7.99 6.66 -17.70
C GLU A 209 6.72 7.53 -17.82
N GLY A 210 6.66 8.71 -17.19
CA GLY A 210 5.50 9.61 -17.30
C GLY A 210 4.17 8.98 -16.85
N THR A 211 4.21 8.12 -15.83
CA THR A 211 3.05 7.42 -15.26
C THR A 211 2.82 7.84 -13.80
N TRP A 212 1.67 7.46 -13.23
CA TRP A 212 1.27 7.90 -11.89
C TRP A 212 1.56 6.84 -10.80
N PRO A 213 2.31 7.18 -9.73
CA PRO A 213 2.49 6.31 -8.57
C PRO A 213 1.22 6.32 -7.72
N GLY A 214 0.36 5.31 -7.89
CA GLY A 214 -1.02 5.30 -7.40
C GLY A 214 -1.20 5.01 -5.91
N GLY A 215 -0.24 4.37 -5.24
CA GLY A 215 -0.32 4.10 -3.80
C GLY A 215 0.79 3.20 -3.27
N ILE A 216 0.69 2.84 -1.99
CA ILE A 216 1.58 1.91 -1.30
C ILE A 216 0.77 0.81 -0.59
N HIS A 217 1.36 -0.37 -0.45
CA HIS A 217 0.78 -1.55 0.20
C HIS A 217 1.81 -2.08 1.21
N ILE A 218 1.57 -1.86 2.50
CA ILE A 218 2.54 -2.10 3.58
C ILE A 218 1.96 -3.00 4.66
N GLU A 219 2.84 -3.72 5.36
CA GLU A 219 2.49 -4.55 6.51
C GLU A 219 2.91 -3.80 7.79
N LEU A 220 1.94 -3.44 8.62
CA LEU A 220 2.17 -2.65 9.83
C LEU A 220 1.34 -3.15 11.00
N THR A 221 1.72 -2.71 12.20
CA THR A 221 0.93 -2.84 13.43
C THR A 221 1.03 -1.56 14.26
N GLY A 222 -0.04 -1.23 15.01
CA GLY A 222 -0.03 -0.15 16.00
C GLY A 222 0.77 -0.48 17.26
N GLU A 223 1.23 -1.72 17.39
CA GLU A 223 2.03 -2.18 18.51
C GLU A 223 3.49 -1.75 18.41
N ASN A 224 4.14 -1.56 19.56
CA ASN A 224 5.57 -1.27 19.66
C ASN A 224 6.41 -2.56 19.56
N VAL A 225 6.38 -3.21 18.40
CA VAL A 225 7.12 -4.45 18.09
C VAL A 225 8.53 -4.17 17.57
N THR A 226 9.41 -5.17 17.63
CA THR A 226 10.79 -5.12 17.12
C THR A 226 10.96 -6.14 15.99
N GLU A 227 10.25 -5.91 14.88
CA GLU A 227 10.19 -6.88 13.75
C GLU A 227 11.02 -6.42 12.53
N CYS A 228 11.02 -5.12 12.21
CA CYS A 228 11.86 -4.52 11.16
C CYS A 228 13.02 -3.72 11.78
N LEU A 229 14.19 -3.81 11.17
CA LEU A 229 15.40 -3.11 11.59
C LEU A 229 15.40 -1.64 11.17
N GLY A 230 16.12 -0.81 11.93
CA GLY A 230 16.30 0.61 11.65
C GLY A 230 15.07 1.45 11.99
N GLY A 231 14.85 2.51 11.21
CA GLY A 231 13.95 3.59 11.58
C GLY A 231 14.52 4.45 12.72
N VAL A 232 13.72 5.40 13.19
CA VAL A 232 14.14 6.40 14.19
C VAL A 232 14.67 5.80 15.49
N GLU A 233 14.08 4.70 15.93
CA GLU A 233 14.49 4.01 17.15
C GLU A 233 15.76 3.17 16.99
N ALA A 234 16.29 3.08 15.76
CA ALA A 234 17.46 2.30 15.41
C ALA A 234 17.37 0.85 15.89
N VAL A 235 16.23 0.20 15.64
CA VAL A 235 16.00 -1.20 16.01
C VAL A 235 17.12 -2.06 15.42
N SER A 236 17.88 -2.70 16.30
CA SER A 236 19.03 -3.52 15.96
C SER A 236 18.63 -5.00 15.84
N GLN A 237 19.57 -5.83 15.38
CA GLN A 237 19.33 -7.28 15.31
C GLN A 237 19.09 -7.90 16.70
N ASP A 238 19.77 -7.40 17.73
CA ASP A 238 19.64 -7.88 19.11
C ASP A 238 18.23 -7.58 19.67
N ASP A 239 17.59 -6.52 19.19
CA ASP A 239 16.25 -6.14 19.60
C ASP A 239 15.18 -7.09 19.05
N LEU A 240 15.47 -7.85 17.98
CA LEU A 240 14.50 -8.72 17.32
C LEU A 240 13.97 -9.83 18.22
N ASP A 241 14.68 -10.25 19.28
CA ASP A 241 14.17 -11.27 20.19
C ASP A 241 13.40 -10.69 21.40
N THR A 242 13.28 -9.36 21.46
CA THR A 242 12.57 -8.67 22.55
C THR A 242 11.06 -8.72 22.37
N ARG A 243 10.55 -8.33 21.20
CA ARG A 243 9.12 -8.23 20.95
C ARG A 243 8.74 -8.50 19.48
N TYR A 244 9.05 -9.71 19.04
CA TYR A 244 8.69 -10.22 17.72
C TYR A 244 7.41 -11.06 17.80
N GLU A 245 6.29 -10.47 17.38
CA GLU A 245 4.95 -11.02 17.62
C GLU A 245 4.27 -11.53 16.34
N SER A 246 4.78 -11.16 15.16
CA SER A 246 4.24 -11.63 13.89
C SER A 246 4.37 -13.15 13.74
N VAL A 247 3.31 -13.76 13.23
CA VAL A 247 3.23 -15.19 12.92
C VAL A 247 3.75 -15.52 11.51
N CYS A 248 4.02 -14.52 10.69
CA CYS A 248 4.46 -14.70 9.30
C CYS A 248 5.68 -13.81 9.01
N ASP A 249 5.44 -12.64 8.42
CA ASP A 249 6.49 -11.71 8.00
C ASP A 249 6.61 -10.51 8.97
N PRO A 250 7.81 -9.91 9.08
CA PRO A 250 8.09 -8.79 9.99
C PRO A 250 7.34 -7.51 9.58
N ARG A 251 6.59 -6.90 10.51
CA ARG A 251 5.78 -5.70 10.25
C ARG A 251 6.51 -4.43 10.66
N LEU A 252 6.12 -3.30 10.08
CA LEU A 252 6.49 -2.00 10.61
C LEU A 252 5.76 -1.77 11.95
N ASN A 253 6.50 -1.30 12.95
CA ASN A 253 5.88 -0.84 14.18
C ASN A 253 5.19 0.52 13.98
N ALA A 254 4.47 1.01 15.00
CA ALA A 254 3.73 2.28 14.89
C ALA A 254 4.62 3.47 14.52
N ARG A 255 5.85 3.54 15.07
CA ARG A 255 6.79 4.65 14.87
C ARG A 255 7.37 4.64 13.48
N GLN A 256 7.83 3.48 13.00
CA GLN A 256 8.29 3.27 11.64
C GLN A 256 7.19 3.56 10.61
N SER A 257 5.94 3.18 10.91
CA SER A 257 4.79 3.42 10.02
C SER A 257 4.49 4.90 9.84
N LEU A 258 4.56 5.67 10.94
CA LEU A 258 4.37 7.12 10.89
C LEU A 258 5.52 7.82 10.16
N ASP A 259 6.76 7.42 10.43
CA ASP A 259 7.95 7.94 9.76
C ASP A 259 7.89 7.69 8.24
N LEU A 260 7.50 6.48 7.84
CA LEU A 260 7.25 6.12 6.45
C LEU A 260 6.24 7.07 5.79
N ALA A 261 5.11 7.35 6.47
CA ALA A 261 4.08 8.24 5.95
C ALA A 261 4.59 9.66 5.67
N PHE A 262 5.45 10.20 6.55
CA PHE A 262 6.10 11.50 6.32
C PHE A 262 7.03 11.49 5.11
N HIS A 263 7.89 10.48 5.01
CA HIS A 263 8.80 10.34 3.88
C HIS A 263 8.05 10.20 2.55
N VAL A 264 6.96 9.43 2.51
CA VAL A 264 6.10 9.30 1.32
C VAL A 264 5.44 10.63 0.97
N ALA A 265 4.94 11.38 1.97
CA ALA A 265 4.35 12.69 1.75
C ALA A 265 5.34 13.69 1.15
N GLU A 266 6.59 13.73 1.64
CA GLU A 266 7.67 14.56 1.08
C GLU A 266 8.01 14.15 -0.35
N LEU A 267 8.12 12.84 -0.61
CA LEU A 267 8.43 12.29 -1.93
C LEU A 267 7.38 12.68 -2.98
N ILE A 268 6.09 12.68 -2.61
CA ILE A 268 4.99 13.08 -3.49
C ILE A 268 4.95 14.60 -3.68
N ARG A 269 5.19 15.38 -2.62
CA ARG A 269 5.18 16.86 -2.68
C ARG A 269 6.28 17.42 -3.58
N ASN A 270 7.46 16.80 -3.55
CA ASN A 270 8.61 17.22 -4.34
C ASN A 270 8.42 16.85 -5.82
N LYS A 271 7.52 17.58 -6.51
CA LYS A 271 7.60 17.78 -7.96
C LYS A 271 8.88 18.57 -8.23
N ALA A 272 9.93 17.89 -8.66
CA ALA A 272 11.08 18.52 -9.30
C ALA A 272 10.79 18.61 -10.80
#